data_AF-A0AAV1LKR1-F1
#
_entry.id   AF-A0AAV1LKR1-F1
#
_cell.length_a   1.000
_cell.length_b   1.000
_cell.length_c   1.000
_cell.angle_alpha   90.00
_cell.angle_beta   90.00
_cell.angle_gamma   90.00
#
_symmetry.space_group_name_H-M   'P 1'
#
loop_
_entity.id
_entity.type
_entity.pdbx_description
1 polymer ?
#
loop_
_entity_poly.entity_id
_entity_poly.type
_entity_poly.pdbx_seq_one_letter_code
_entity_poly.pdbx_strand_id
1 'polypeptide(L)'
;MEALLFINLIVLYLGYFRPNSAAAKETSITPDGIAAAKRAVDADWKKLGRITFWEYMVIILFGGAMVLFFCRSPQMFEGWGDFMEKRFDRPHKFIRDSALAALVSYLMLLAPSSLYFFKNFIAKYHDNFPKTPVQSVLNWSEMNAKLPYSFMFLLGGGFALSDAAKKTGLNEKIGESLQSLKSLPNAAIILIIIIVVIFVTNFASNVVVCNVFVPIVMELAKKIDRNPLWYAIAAGFSASYCFMIPVGTPGNLIVQSAASIPTKKMIIAGAGPTLSTIIITWAAVYFWAPVIWSDLLILPDWAHAQTT
;
A
#
# COMPACT_ATOMS: atom_id res chain seq x y z
N MET A 1 -12.86 5.69 8.63
CA MET A 1 -13.10 5.52 7.19
C MET A 1 -13.95 4.29 6.92
N GLU A 2 -13.54 3.10 7.38
CA GLU A 2 -14.30 1.85 7.20
C GLU A 2 -15.75 1.92 7.73
N ALA A 3 -15.97 2.52 8.91
CA ALA A 3 -17.32 2.69 9.45
C ALA A 3 -18.25 3.51 8.53
N LEU A 4 -17.75 4.56 7.88
CA LEU A 4 -18.54 5.39 6.97
C LEU A 4 -18.74 4.71 5.61
N LEU A 5 -17.77 3.94 5.13
CA LEU A 5 -17.94 3.07 3.96
C LEU A 5 -18.98 1.97 4.24
N PHE A 6 -18.94 1.38 5.43
CA PHE A 6 -19.92 0.40 5.89
C PHE A 6 -21.31 1.02 6.01
N ILE A 7 -21.43 2.21 6.60
CA ILE A 7 -22.70 2.97 6.62
C ILE A 7 -23.19 3.28 5.19
N ASN A 8 -22.30 3.70 4.29
CA ASN A 8 -22.64 3.97 2.89
C ASN A 8 -23.19 2.71 2.20
N LEU A 9 -22.54 1.57 2.42
CA LEU A 9 -22.97 0.26 1.92
C LEU A 9 -24.32 -0.18 2.55
N ILE A 10 -24.49 0.05 3.86
CA ILE A 10 -25.76 -0.21 4.56
C ILE A 10 -26.90 0.62 3.98
N VAL A 11 -26.66 1.90 3.76
CA VAL A 11 -27.66 2.87 3.28
C VAL A 11 -28.03 2.61 1.82
N LEU A 12 -27.04 2.36 0.95
CA LEU A 12 -27.26 2.20 -0.48
C LEU A 12 -27.68 0.79 -0.89
N TYR A 13 -27.17 -0.25 -0.23
CA TYR A 13 -27.30 -1.64 -0.70
C TYR A 13 -28.05 -2.57 0.25
N LEU A 14 -27.88 -2.42 1.58
CA LEU A 14 -28.51 -3.32 2.55
C LEU A 14 -29.87 -2.83 3.06
N GLY A 15 -30.34 -1.66 2.61
CA GLY A 15 -31.70 -1.20 2.82
C GLY A 15 -32.11 -1.01 4.29
N TYR A 16 -31.16 -0.80 5.20
CA TYR A 16 -31.45 -0.71 6.64
C TYR A 16 -32.30 0.51 7.02
N PHE A 17 -32.24 1.58 6.21
CA PHE A 17 -33.13 2.74 6.29
C PHE A 17 -34.37 2.63 5.37
N ARG A 18 -34.53 1.50 4.66
CA ARG A 18 -35.66 1.15 3.78
C ARG A 18 -36.06 -0.33 3.94
N PRO A 19 -36.55 -0.74 5.13
CA PRO A 19 -36.78 -2.15 5.47
C PRO A 19 -37.80 -2.85 4.58
N ASN A 20 -38.67 -2.10 3.89
CA ASN A 20 -39.67 -2.64 2.96
C ASN A 20 -39.19 -2.77 1.50
N SER A 21 -37.93 -2.43 1.19
CA SER A 21 -37.40 -2.53 -0.18
C SER A 21 -37.14 -4.00 -0.59
N ALA A 22 -37.25 -4.29 -1.89
CA ALA A 22 -36.97 -5.63 -2.44
C ALA A 22 -35.54 -6.11 -2.12
N ALA A 23 -34.57 -5.19 -2.18
CA ALA A 23 -33.18 -5.46 -1.82
C ALA A 23 -33.03 -5.94 -0.36
N ALA A 24 -33.67 -5.26 0.59
CA ALA A 24 -33.61 -5.63 2.02
C ALA A 24 -34.18 -7.03 2.28
N LYS A 25 -35.22 -7.43 1.54
CA LYS A 25 -35.84 -8.76 1.64
C LYS A 25 -34.95 -9.85 1.04
N GLU A 26 -34.27 -9.58 -0.08
CA GLU A 26 -33.32 -10.50 -0.73
C GLU A 26 -32.01 -10.66 0.05
N THR A 27 -31.54 -9.62 0.76
CA THR A 27 -30.34 -9.70 1.62
C THR A 27 -30.57 -10.34 2.99
N SER A 28 -31.79 -10.81 3.29
CA SER A 28 -32.03 -11.55 4.53
C SER A 28 -31.24 -12.86 4.50
N ILE A 29 -30.17 -12.91 5.31
CA ILE A 29 -29.31 -14.08 5.38
C ILE A 29 -30.13 -15.22 5.97
N THR A 30 -30.47 -16.21 5.15
CA THR A 30 -31.22 -17.37 5.61
C THR A 30 -30.36 -18.19 6.58
N PRO A 31 -30.95 -18.79 7.64
CA PRO A 31 -30.23 -19.69 8.54
C PRO A 31 -29.51 -20.81 7.77
N ASP A 32 -30.09 -21.27 6.66
CA ASP A 32 -29.51 -22.26 5.77
C ASP A 32 -28.28 -21.75 5.02
N GLY A 33 -28.26 -20.49 4.59
CA GLY A 33 -27.10 -19.85 3.97
C GLY A 33 -25.91 -19.75 4.92
N ILE A 34 -26.16 -19.42 6.20
CA ILE A 34 -25.14 -19.41 7.25
C ILE A 34 -24.60 -20.83 7.48
N ALA A 35 -25.50 -21.81 7.57
CA ALA A 35 -25.11 -23.20 7.76
C ALA A 35 -24.30 -23.74 6.57
N ALA A 36 -24.65 -23.37 5.34
CA ALA A 36 -23.93 -23.75 4.12
C ALA A 36 -22.53 -23.11 4.07
N ALA A 37 -22.41 -21.82 4.35
CA ALA A 37 -21.12 -21.12 4.41
C ALA A 37 -20.22 -21.73 5.50
N LYS A 38 -20.79 -22.02 6.67
CA LYS A 38 -20.07 -22.69 7.77
C LYS A 38 -19.56 -24.08 7.36
N ARG A 39 -20.40 -24.88 6.69
CA ARG A 39 -19.97 -26.19 6.16
C ARG A 39 -18.85 -26.08 5.14
N ALA A 40 -18.89 -25.07 4.27
CA ALA A 40 -17.82 -24.82 3.29
C ALA A 40 -16.50 -24.47 3.98
N VAL A 41 -16.54 -23.55 4.96
CA VAL A 41 -15.37 -23.19 5.77
C VAL A 41 -14.84 -24.39 6.55
N ASP A 42 -15.70 -25.18 7.18
CA ASP A 42 -15.32 -26.39 7.91
C ASP A 42 -14.70 -27.46 7.00
N ALA A 43 -15.21 -27.59 5.76
CA ALA A 43 -14.67 -28.50 4.77
C ALA A 43 -13.28 -28.07 4.29
N ASP A 44 -13.08 -26.78 4.01
CA ASP A 44 -11.78 -26.24 3.59
C ASP A 44 -10.76 -26.25 4.73
N TRP A 45 -11.20 -25.99 5.97
CA TRP A 45 -10.37 -26.14 7.17
C TRP A 45 -9.85 -27.58 7.32
N LYS A 46 -10.71 -28.59 7.08
CA LYS A 46 -10.30 -29.99 7.11
C LYS A 46 -9.32 -30.36 5.99
N LYS A 47 -9.42 -29.73 4.81
CA LYS A 47 -8.50 -29.97 3.68
C LYS A 47 -7.10 -29.43 3.90
N LEU A 48 -6.95 -28.33 4.65
CA LEU A 48 -5.65 -27.68 4.89
C LEU A 48 -4.67 -28.59 5.66
N GLY A 49 -5.18 -29.47 6.51
CA GLY A 49 -4.34 -30.41 7.26
C GLY A 49 -3.52 -29.73 8.36
N ARG A 50 -2.42 -30.37 8.78
CA ARG A 50 -1.52 -29.84 9.81
C ARG A 50 -0.46 -28.93 9.21
N ILE A 51 -0.08 -27.89 9.95
CA ILE A 51 1.02 -26.99 9.58
C ILE A 51 2.29 -27.80 9.34
N THR A 52 2.85 -27.62 8.17
CA THR A 52 4.06 -28.25 7.66
C THR A 52 5.31 -27.48 8.10
N PHE A 53 6.47 -28.13 8.01
CA PHE A 53 7.74 -27.51 8.43
C PHE A 53 8.06 -26.23 7.66
N TRP A 54 7.81 -26.18 6.35
CA TRP A 54 8.09 -24.99 5.54
C TRP A 54 7.17 -23.83 5.93
N GLU A 55 5.90 -24.08 6.27
CA GLU A 55 4.98 -23.06 6.78
C GLU A 55 5.47 -22.47 8.10
N TYR A 56 5.99 -23.29 9.02
CA TYR A 56 6.65 -22.80 10.23
C TYR A 56 7.86 -21.90 9.91
N MET A 57 8.68 -22.27 8.93
CA MET A 57 9.82 -21.44 8.51
C MET A 57 9.36 -20.10 7.94
N VAL A 58 8.30 -20.08 7.12
CA VAL A 58 7.71 -18.84 6.60
C VAL A 58 7.19 -17.97 7.75
N ILE A 59 6.46 -18.54 8.71
CA ILE A 59 5.94 -17.82 9.87
C ILE A 59 7.07 -17.21 10.69
N ILE A 60 8.15 -17.96 10.94
CA ILE A 60 9.30 -17.48 11.71
C ILE A 60 10.05 -16.37 10.96
N LEU A 61 10.35 -16.57 9.68
CA LEU A 61 11.11 -15.59 8.89
C LEU A 61 10.31 -14.31 8.66
N PHE A 62 9.02 -14.44 8.33
CA PHE A 62 8.13 -13.29 8.12
C PHE A 62 7.79 -12.58 9.44
N GLY A 63 7.47 -13.32 10.49
CA GLY A 63 7.21 -12.77 11.81
C GLY A 63 8.45 -12.08 12.39
N GLY A 64 9.61 -12.70 12.26
CA GLY A 64 10.90 -12.09 12.62
C GLY A 64 11.19 -10.83 11.82
N ALA A 65 10.90 -10.82 10.52
CA ALA A 65 11.02 -9.62 9.69
C ALA A 65 10.14 -8.48 10.18
N MET A 66 8.88 -8.76 10.55
CA MET A 66 7.97 -7.75 11.10
C MET A 66 8.51 -7.16 12.41
N VAL A 67 8.98 -8.01 13.33
CA VAL A 67 9.58 -7.54 14.59
C VAL A 67 10.81 -6.68 14.33
N LEU A 68 11.71 -7.12 13.45
CA LEU A 68 12.90 -6.35 13.10
C LEU A 68 12.53 -5.04 12.40
N PHE A 69 11.48 -5.00 11.59
CA PHE A 69 11.01 -3.78 10.96
C PHE A 69 10.54 -2.75 12.00
N PHE A 70 9.68 -3.17 12.94
CA PHE A 70 9.20 -2.29 14.01
C PHE A 70 10.30 -1.86 14.98
N CYS A 71 11.25 -2.74 15.30
CA CYS A 71 12.34 -2.45 16.22
C CYS A 71 13.53 -1.71 15.58
N ARG A 72 13.47 -1.33 14.30
CA ARG A 72 14.60 -0.69 13.59
C ARG A 72 14.94 0.68 14.15
N SER A 73 13.97 1.58 14.20
CA SER A 73 14.10 2.93 14.78
C SER A 73 12.71 3.38 15.26
N PRO A 74 12.22 2.81 16.39
CA PRO A 74 10.85 2.99 16.85
C PRO A 74 10.55 4.39 17.41
N GLN A 75 11.51 5.32 17.37
CA GLN A 75 11.44 6.72 17.85
C GLN A 75 11.15 6.90 19.36
N MET A 76 10.57 5.90 20.03
CA MET A 76 10.29 5.87 21.47
C MET A 76 11.49 5.37 22.30
N PHE A 77 12.30 4.48 21.72
CA PHE A 77 13.51 3.92 22.33
C PHE A 77 14.54 3.64 21.23
N GLU A 78 15.80 3.43 21.61
CA GLU A 78 16.88 3.13 20.66
C GLU A 78 16.63 1.78 19.99
N GLY A 79 16.37 1.82 18.68
CA GLY A 79 16.20 0.62 17.88
C GLY A 79 17.54 -0.04 17.57
N TRP A 80 17.49 -1.26 17.05
CA TRP A 80 18.72 -1.96 16.63
C TRP A 80 19.41 -1.22 15.46
N GLY A 81 18.65 -0.50 14.63
CA GLY A 81 19.20 0.33 13.54
C GLY A 81 20.00 1.51 14.08
N ASP A 82 19.44 2.20 15.08
CA ASP A 82 20.11 3.33 15.76
C ASP A 82 21.38 2.84 16.49
N PHE A 83 21.31 1.67 17.14
CA PHE A 83 22.47 1.03 17.78
C PHE A 83 23.59 0.72 16.78
N MET A 84 23.25 0.18 15.60
CA MET A 84 24.24 -0.12 14.55
C MET A 84 24.88 1.17 14.01
N GLU A 85 24.11 2.24 13.82
CA GLU A 85 24.63 3.53 13.38
C GLU A 85 25.63 4.11 14.39
N LYS A 86 25.31 4.05 15.69
CA LYS A 86 26.23 4.44 16.77
C LYS A 86 27.48 3.55 16.84
N ARG A 87 27.32 2.23 16.67
CA ARG A 87 28.42 1.26 16.80
C ARG A 87 29.45 1.37 15.67
N PHE A 88 29.02 1.78 14.48
CA PHE A 88 29.86 1.87 13.29
C PHE A 88 30.20 3.31 12.87
N ASP A 89 29.80 4.32 13.66
CA ASP A 89 30.02 5.75 13.39
C ASP A 89 29.58 6.14 11.96
N ARG A 90 28.36 5.72 11.60
CA ARG A 90 27.78 5.94 10.27
C ARG A 90 26.67 7.00 10.33
N PRO A 91 26.43 7.73 9.22
CA PRO A 91 25.39 8.75 9.19
C PRO A 91 24.01 8.16 9.49
N HIS A 92 23.14 8.99 10.06
CA HIS A 92 21.77 8.59 10.37
C HIS A 92 21.02 8.15 9.10
N LYS A 93 20.31 7.02 9.16
CA LYS A 93 19.67 6.29 8.05
C LYS A 93 20.62 5.49 7.15
N PHE A 94 21.77 5.03 7.66
CA PHE A 94 22.70 4.18 6.92
C PHE A 94 22.08 2.82 6.54
N ILE A 95 21.46 2.14 7.50
CA ILE A 95 20.72 0.89 7.24
C ILE A 95 19.28 1.27 6.94
N ARG A 96 18.77 0.98 5.74
CA ARG A 96 17.37 1.25 5.31
C ARG A 96 16.47 0.01 5.46
N ASP A 97 15.16 0.23 5.46
CA ASP A 97 14.14 -0.84 5.51
C ASP A 97 14.30 -1.85 4.38
N SER A 98 14.77 -1.38 3.22
CA SER A 98 15.07 -2.22 2.07
C SER A 98 16.18 -3.25 2.33
N ALA A 99 17.16 -2.94 3.19
CA ALA A 99 18.23 -3.86 3.53
C ALA A 99 17.70 -5.05 4.34
N LEU A 100 16.75 -4.81 5.26
CA LEU A 100 16.08 -5.85 6.01
C LEU A 100 15.23 -6.75 5.11
N ALA A 101 14.41 -6.12 4.25
CA ALA A 101 13.58 -6.86 3.31
C ALA A 101 14.44 -7.75 2.39
N ALA A 102 15.57 -7.22 1.91
CA ALA A 102 16.54 -7.98 1.11
C ALA A 102 17.17 -9.14 1.91
N LEU A 103 17.59 -8.91 3.16
CA LEU A 103 18.15 -9.95 4.02
C LEU A 103 17.17 -11.11 4.24
N VAL A 104 15.91 -10.80 4.59
CA VAL A 104 14.88 -11.82 4.81
C VAL A 104 14.56 -12.57 3.51
N SER A 105 14.46 -11.85 2.40
CA SER A 105 14.22 -12.46 1.09
C SER A 105 15.36 -13.40 0.69
N TYR A 106 16.60 -12.99 0.95
CA TYR A 106 17.79 -13.82 0.73
C TYR A 106 17.80 -15.06 1.64
N LEU A 107 17.44 -14.91 2.91
CA LEU A 107 17.30 -16.04 3.83
C LEU A 107 16.20 -17.01 3.38
N MET A 108 15.07 -16.53 2.87
CA MET A 108 14.01 -17.38 2.34
C MET A 108 14.42 -18.13 1.06
N LEU A 109 15.25 -17.51 0.21
CA LEU A 109 15.81 -18.15 -0.98
C LEU A 109 16.88 -19.22 -0.64
N LEU A 110 17.60 -19.06 0.47
CA LEU A 110 18.63 -20.01 0.89
C LEU A 110 18.12 -21.10 1.85
N ALA A 111 17.15 -20.78 2.69
CA ALA A 111 16.67 -21.69 3.73
C ALA A 111 16.05 -22.95 3.10
N PRO A 112 16.43 -24.16 3.56
CA PRO A 112 15.85 -25.39 3.04
C PRO A 112 14.41 -25.56 3.52
N SER A 113 13.50 -25.94 2.61
CA SER A 113 12.09 -26.23 2.92
C SER A 113 11.87 -27.48 3.78
N SER A 114 12.92 -28.28 4.02
CA SER A 114 12.81 -29.51 4.81
C SER A 114 14.10 -29.85 5.55
N LEU A 115 13.93 -30.43 6.75
CA LEU A 115 15.01 -31.01 7.56
C LEU A 115 15.69 -32.22 6.89
N TYR A 116 15.16 -32.74 5.77
CA TYR A 116 15.88 -33.71 4.94
C TYR A 116 17.26 -33.22 4.48
N PHE A 117 17.48 -31.91 4.45
CA PHE A 117 18.80 -31.31 4.22
C PHE A 117 19.87 -31.84 5.20
N PHE A 118 19.53 -32.06 6.47
CA PHE A 118 20.50 -32.58 7.45
C PHE A 118 20.93 -34.03 7.16
N LYS A 119 20.13 -34.81 6.40
CA LYS A 119 20.55 -36.15 5.98
C LYS A 119 21.76 -36.11 5.03
N ASN A 120 21.97 -35.00 4.32
CA ASN A 120 23.17 -34.81 3.47
C ASN A 120 24.47 -34.78 4.29
N PHE A 121 24.42 -34.32 5.54
CA PHE A 121 25.59 -34.25 6.43
C PHE A 121 25.81 -35.53 7.23
N ILE A 122 24.83 -36.43 7.28
CA ILE A 122 24.84 -37.65 8.10
C ILE A 122 25.05 -38.91 7.24
N ALA A 123 24.83 -38.84 5.93
CA ALA A 123 25.01 -39.96 5.01
C ALA A 123 26.50 -40.38 4.89
N LYS A 124 26.81 -41.62 5.30
CA LYS A 124 28.16 -42.22 5.20
C LYS A 124 28.45 -42.91 3.86
N TYR A 125 27.42 -43.21 3.08
CA TYR A 125 27.52 -43.98 1.83
C TYR A 125 26.69 -43.32 0.73
N HIS A 126 27.13 -43.49 -0.53
CA HIS A 126 26.54 -42.83 -1.70
C HIS A 126 25.05 -43.19 -1.93
N ASP A 127 24.64 -44.39 -1.54
CA ASP A 127 23.24 -44.86 -1.66
C ASP A 127 22.27 -44.19 -0.68
N ASN A 128 22.79 -43.56 0.38
CA ASN A 128 21.99 -42.92 1.43
C ASN A 128 21.71 -41.43 1.15
N PHE A 129 22.23 -40.88 0.04
CA PHE A 129 21.93 -39.50 -0.33
C PHE A 129 20.48 -39.38 -0.84
N PRO A 130 19.76 -38.32 -0.46
CA PRO A 130 18.45 -38.04 -1.03
C PRO A 130 18.56 -37.80 -2.54
N LYS A 131 17.75 -38.53 -3.31
CA LYS A 131 17.76 -38.52 -4.78
C LYS A 131 17.12 -37.26 -5.39
N THR A 132 16.39 -36.49 -4.60
CA THR A 132 15.73 -35.25 -5.02
C THR A 132 16.36 -34.04 -4.34
N PRO A 133 16.56 -32.93 -5.07
CA PRO A 133 17.08 -31.70 -4.48
C PRO A 133 16.09 -31.17 -3.44
N VAL A 134 16.62 -30.75 -2.29
CA VAL A 134 15.82 -30.06 -1.28
C VAL A 134 15.51 -28.67 -1.81
N GLN A 135 14.23 -28.36 -1.99
CA GLN A 135 13.82 -27.04 -2.44
C GLN A 135 14.04 -25.99 -1.33
N SER A 136 14.25 -24.74 -1.71
CA SER A 136 14.26 -23.62 -0.78
C SER A 136 12.85 -23.29 -0.28
N VAL A 137 12.75 -22.56 0.83
CA VAL A 137 11.46 -22.05 1.34
C VAL A 137 10.78 -21.17 0.29
N LEU A 138 11.57 -20.34 -0.41
CA LEU A 138 11.11 -19.57 -1.56
C LEU A 138 11.82 -20.06 -2.82
N ASN A 139 11.07 -20.64 -3.76
CA ASN A 139 11.61 -21.05 -5.06
C ASN A 139 11.81 -19.84 -5.97
N TRP A 140 12.99 -19.74 -6.62
CA TRP A 140 13.29 -18.65 -7.55
C TRP A 140 12.30 -18.60 -8.73
N SER A 141 11.95 -19.75 -9.31
CA SER A 141 11.01 -19.83 -10.44
C SER A 141 9.64 -19.21 -10.10
N GLU A 142 9.09 -19.58 -8.94
CA GLU A 142 7.83 -19.03 -8.43
C GLU A 142 7.93 -17.53 -8.13
N MET A 143 9.03 -17.11 -7.50
CA MET A 143 9.27 -15.70 -7.18
C MET A 143 9.36 -14.87 -8.47
N ASN A 144 10.16 -15.29 -9.45
CA ASN A 144 10.32 -14.61 -10.73
C ASN A 144 9.01 -14.53 -11.51
N ALA A 145 8.17 -15.58 -11.45
CA ALA A 145 6.86 -15.56 -12.10
C ALA A 145 5.86 -14.59 -11.44
N LYS A 146 5.97 -14.38 -10.12
CA LYS A 146 5.04 -13.54 -9.35
C LYS A 146 5.54 -12.12 -9.08
N LEU A 147 6.84 -11.86 -9.28
CA LEU A 147 7.43 -10.54 -9.08
C LEU A 147 6.92 -9.55 -10.13
N PRO A 148 6.33 -8.40 -9.72
CA PRO A 148 5.84 -7.41 -10.65
C PRO A 148 6.99 -6.51 -11.15
N TYR A 149 7.82 -7.00 -12.07
CA TYR A 149 8.95 -6.21 -12.62
C TYR A 149 8.51 -4.84 -13.17
N SER A 150 7.32 -4.78 -13.79
CA SER A 150 6.71 -3.54 -14.28
C SER A 150 6.59 -2.47 -13.18
N PHE A 151 6.33 -2.86 -11.93
CA PHE A 151 6.26 -1.94 -10.80
C PHE A 151 7.63 -1.35 -10.45
N MET A 152 8.71 -2.16 -10.51
CA MET A 152 10.07 -1.67 -10.26
C MET A 152 10.48 -0.63 -11.33
N PHE A 153 10.23 -0.91 -12.60
CA PHE A 153 10.49 0.04 -13.69
C PHE A 153 9.63 1.30 -13.58
N LEU A 154 8.38 1.17 -13.14
CA LEU A 154 7.48 2.29 -12.94
C LEU A 154 7.95 3.23 -11.81
N LEU A 155 8.39 2.69 -10.66
CA LEU A 155 8.97 3.49 -9.58
C LEU A 155 10.24 4.20 -10.04
N GLY A 156 11.16 3.46 -10.68
CA GLY A 156 12.40 4.03 -11.23
C GLY A 156 12.13 5.12 -12.26
N GLY A 157 11.18 4.90 -13.17
CA GLY A 157 10.74 5.88 -14.18
C GLY A 157 10.10 7.12 -13.55
N GLY A 158 9.31 6.96 -12.48
CA GLY A 158 8.75 8.09 -11.74
C GLY A 158 9.81 8.98 -11.09
N PHE A 159 10.83 8.37 -10.47
CA PHE A 159 11.96 9.10 -9.92
C PHE A 159 12.80 9.78 -11.03
N ALA A 160 13.03 9.09 -12.15
CA ALA A 160 13.72 9.66 -13.30
C ALA A 160 12.95 10.85 -13.91
N LEU A 161 11.63 10.74 -14.04
CA LEU A 161 10.76 11.82 -14.52
C LEU A 161 10.77 13.00 -13.55
N SER A 162 10.71 12.74 -12.24
CA SER A 162 10.83 13.79 -11.21
C SER A 162 12.16 14.54 -11.31
N ASP A 163 13.27 13.81 -11.48
CA ASP A 163 14.60 14.42 -11.64
C ASP A 163 14.72 15.19 -12.97
N ALA A 164 14.17 14.65 -14.07
CA ALA A 164 14.12 15.34 -15.35
C ALA A 164 13.27 16.62 -15.31
N ALA A 165 12.12 16.59 -14.62
CA ALA A 165 11.25 17.75 -14.45
C ALA A 165 11.92 18.86 -13.62
N LYS A 166 12.80 18.49 -12.67
CA LYS A 166 13.66 19.44 -11.96
C LYS A 166 14.70 20.05 -12.88
N LYS A 167 15.47 19.21 -13.59
CA LYS A 167 16.54 19.65 -14.50
C LYS A 167 16.06 20.52 -15.67
N THR A 168 14.85 20.28 -16.16
CA THR A 168 14.26 21.03 -17.28
C THR A 168 13.61 22.36 -16.86
N GLY A 169 13.52 22.66 -15.57
CA GLY A 169 12.78 23.82 -15.05
C GLY A 169 11.27 23.71 -15.24
N LEU A 170 10.75 22.54 -15.63
CA LEU A 170 9.30 22.33 -15.80
C LEU A 170 8.55 22.53 -14.48
N ASN A 171 9.13 22.07 -13.38
CA ASN A 171 8.59 22.27 -12.04
C ASN A 171 8.44 23.76 -11.70
N GLU A 172 9.34 24.61 -12.21
CA GLU A 172 9.28 26.05 -11.98
C GLU A 172 8.15 26.70 -12.78
N LYS A 173 8.02 26.34 -14.06
CA LYS A 173 6.91 26.84 -14.92
C LYS A 173 5.54 26.40 -14.42
N ILE A 174 5.42 25.16 -13.95
CA ILE A 174 4.19 24.67 -13.31
C ILE A 174 3.94 25.43 -12.01
N GLY A 175 4.97 25.61 -11.18
CA GLY A 175 4.90 26.40 -9.95
C GLY A 175 4.44 27.84 -10.17
N GLU A 176 4.98 28.52 -11.20
CA GLU A 176 4.57 29.87 -11.62
C GLU A 176 3.10 29.95 -12.03
N SER A 177 2.66 28.99 -12.85
CA SER A 177 1.26 28.90 -13.28
C SER A 177 0.30 28.71 -12.09
N LEU A 178 0.79 28.03 -11.05
CA LEU A 178 0.05 27.71 -9.84
C LEU A 178 0.25 28.73 -8.71
N GLN A 179 1.05 29.79 -8.89
CA GLN A 179 1.18 30.87 -7.89
C GLN A 179 -0.16 31.56 -7.62
N SER A 180 -1.07 31.57 -8.59
CA SER A 180 -2.45 32.02 -8.40
C SER A 180 -3.18 31.28 -7.27
N LEU A 181 -2.84 30.01 -7.02
CA LEU A 181 -3.37 29.20 -5.92
C LEU A 181 -2.82 29.63 -4.55
N LYS A 182 -1.73 30.40 -4.47
CA LYS A 182 -1.20 30.91 -3.19
C LYS A 182 -2.22 31.78 -2.45
N SER A 183 -3.12 32.42 -3.19
CA SER A 183 -4.24 33.21 -2.64
C SER A 183 -5.31 32.35 -1.96
N LEU A 184 -5.35 31.04 -2.23
CA LEU A 184 -6.35 30.14 -1.66
C LEU A 184 -5.98 29.66 -0.25
N PRO A 185 -6.99 29.46 0.62
CA PRO A 185 -6.80 28.79 1.89
C PRO A 185 -6.17 27.41 1.71
N ASN A 186 -5.31 26.99 2.64
CA ASN A 186 -4.65 25.68 2.56
C ASN A 186 -5.62 24.51 2.44
N ALA A 187 -6.74 24.59 3.15
CA ALA A 187 -7.80 23.60 3.07
C ALA A 187 -8.33 23.44 1.62
N ALA A 188 -8.49 24.54 0.87
CA ALA A 188 -8.98 24.47 -0.51
C ALA A 188 -7.97 23.79 -1.44
N ILE A 189 -6.67 24.09 -1.27
CA ILE A 189 -5.61 23.47 -2.08
C ILE A 189 -5.55 21.95 -1.84
N ILE A 190 -5.61 21.52 -0.58
CA ILE A 190 -5.65 20.09 -0.23
C ILE A 190 -6.86 19.41 -0.87
N LEU A 191 -8.04 20.06 -0.83
CA LEU A 191 -9.25 19.51 -1.45
C LEU A 191 -9.10 19.33 -2.96
N ILE A 192 -8.55 20.34 -3.65
CA ILE A 192 -8.31 20.30 -5.10
C ILE A 192 -7.36 19.14 -5.44
N ILE A 193 -6.26 18.99 -4.69
CA ILE A 193 -5.31 17.88 -4.90
C ILE A 193 -6.00 16.54 -4.75
N ILE A 194 -6.77 16.34 -3.68
CA ILE A 194 -7.50 15.09 -3.43
C ILE A 194 -8.46 14.77 -4.59
N ILE A 195 -9.24 15.75 -5.06
CA ILE A 195 -10.20 15.57 -6.16
C ILE A 195 -9.49 15.20 -7.46
N VAL A 196 -8.43 15.94 -7.81
CA VAL A 196 -7.67 15.69 -9.05
C VAL A 196 -7.04 14.30 -9.03
N VAL A 197 -6.38 13.93 -7.93
CA VAL A 197 -5.71 12.63 -7.82
C VAL A 197 -6.71 11.48 -7.83
N ILE A 198 -7.84 11.60 -7.14
CA ILE A 198 -8.91 10.58 -7.18
C ILE A 198 -9.48 10.46 -8.59
N PHE A 199 -9.68 11.57 -9.29
CA PHE A 199 -10.17 11.50 -10.67
C PHE A 199 -9.18 10.74 -11.55
N VAL A 200 -7.89 11.08 -11.50
CA VAL A 200 -6.86 10.46 -12.33
C VAL A 200 -6.62 9.00 -11.98
N THR A 201 -6.71 8.62 -10.70
CA THR A 201 -6.51 7.22 -10.27
C THR A 201 -7.59 6.25 -10.73
N ASN A 202 -8.71 6.74 -11.27
CA ASN A 202 -9.69 5.87 -11.91
C ASN A 202 -9.25 5.42 -13.32
N PHE A 203 -8.30 6.12 -13.94
CA PHE A 203 -7.84 5.85 -15.31
C PHE A 203 -6.44 5.24 -15.38
N ALA A 204 -5.68 5.30 -14.28
CA ALA A 204 -4.31 4.79 -14.20
C ALA A 204 -4.13 4.01 -12.89
N SER A 205 -3.13 3.12 -12.84
CA SER A 205 -2.87 2.38 -11.60
C SER A 205 -2.48 3.33 -10.46
N ASN A 206 -2.95 3.04 -9.25
CA ASN A 206 -2.70 3.84 -8.03
C ASN A 206 -1.20 4.20 -7.86
N VAL A 207 -0.32 3.26 -8.21
CA VAL A 207 1.13 3.45 -8.14
C VAL A 207 1.62 4.49 -9.16
N VAL A 208 1.17 4.39 -10.42
CA VAL A 208 1.54 5.36 -11.47
C VAL A 208 1.14 6.76 -11.03
N VAL A 209 -0.11 6.90 -10.55
CA VAL A 209 -0.65 8.19 -10.12
C VAL A 209 0.15 8.75 -8.95
N CYS A 210 0.42 7.93 -7.93
CA CYS A 210 1.25 8.35 -6.78
C CYS A 210 2.64 8.83 -7.23
N ASN A 211 3.31 8.07 -8.10
CA ASN A 211 4.66 8.39 -8.58
C ASN A 211 4.73 9.69 -9.39
N VAL A 212 3.67 10.03 -10.13
CA VAL A 212 3.61 11.25 -10.93
C VAL A 212 3.19 12.44 -10.07
N PHE A 213 2.12 12.30 -9.28
CA PHE A 213 1.53 13.42 -8.56
C PHE A 213 2.29 13.80 -7.30
N VAL A 214 2.84 12.85 -6.54
CA VAL A 214 3.56 13.17 -5.29
C VAL A 214 4.72 14.15 -5.53
N PRO A 215 5.62 13.93 -6.50
CA PRO A 215 6.66 14.91 -6.79
C PRO A 215 6.11 16.27 -7.23
N ILE A 216 5.07 16.29 -8.08
CA ILE A 216 4.47 17.53 -8.59
C ILE A 216 3.89 18.37 -7.44
N VAL A 217 3.11 17.76 -6.53
CA VAL A 217 2.52 18.49 -5.41
C VAL A 217 3.55 18.92 -4.38
N MET A 218 4.65 18.17 -4.23
CA MET A 218 5.77 18.57 -3.36
C MET A 218 6.50 19.81 -3.91
N GLU A 219 6.69 19.90 -5.22
CA GLU A 219 7.31 21.08 -5.84
C GLU A 219 6.37 22.29 -5.81
N LEU A 220 5.07 22.08 -6.03
CA LEU A 220 4.04 23.11 -5.82
C LEU A 220 4.12 23.68 -4.40
N ALA A 221 4.20 22.81 -3.39
CA ALA A 221 4.27 23.20 -1.99
C ALA A 221 5.43 24.15 -1.68
N LYS A 222 6.62 23.83 -2.22
CA LYS A 222 7.81 24.67 -2.07
C LYS A 222 7.60 26.06 -2.66
N LYS A 223 6.97 26.15 -3.84
CA LYS A 223 6.72 27.45 -4.51
C LYS A 223 5.66 28.29 -3.80
N ILE A 224 4.71 27.67 -3.10
CA ILE A 224 3.72 28.38 -2.26
C ILE A 224 4.17 28.57 -0.80
N ASP A 225 5.42 28.22 -0.49
CA ASP A 225 6.04 28.38 0.84
C ASP A 225 5.31 27.58 1.95
N ARG A 226 4.96 26.33 1.65
CA ARG A 226 4.25 25.43 2.57
C ARG A 226 4.90 24.04 2.60
N ASN A 227 4.72 23.33 3.72
CA ASN A 227 5.36 22.04 3.94
C ASN A 227 4.98 21.01 2.85
N PRO A 228 5.95 20.51 2.04
CA PRO A 228 5.66 19.58 0.95
C PRO A 228 5.08 18.24 1.40
N LEU A 229 5.38 17.80 2.62
CA LEU A 229 4.85 16.54 3.16
C LEU A 229 3.33 16.61 3.34
N TRP A 230 2.78 17.79 3.63
CA TRP A 230 1.35 17.95 3.82
C TRP A 230 0.57 17.55 2.56
N TYR A 231 1.06 17.98 1.39
CA TYR A 231 0.45 17.67 0.11
C TYR A 231 0.83 16.27 -0.41
N ALA A 232 2.04 15.80 -0.12
CA ALA A 232 2.45 14.44 -0.45
C ALA A 232 1.55 13.40 0.24
N ILE A 233 1.23 13.62 1.52
CA ILE A 233 0.29 12.77 2.28
C ILE A 233 -1.09 12.80 1.63
N ALA A 234 -1.61 13.99 1.28
CA ALA A 234 -2.90 14.13 0.61
C ALA A 234 -2.95 13.36 -0.72
N ALA A 235 -1.93 13.52 -1.57
CA ALA A 235 -1.82 12.85 -2.86
C ALA A 235 -1.64 11.32 -2.71
N GLY A 236 -0.83 10.88 -1.75
CA GLY A 236 -0.58 9.45 -1.52
C GLY A 236 -1.83 8.69 -1.09
N PHE A 237 -2.60 9.24 -0.14
CA PHE A 237 -3.86 8.64 0.28
C PHE A 237 -4.90 8.66 -0.85
N SER A 238 -5.08 9.81 -1.51
CA SER A 238 -6.05 9.97 -2.60
C SER A 238 -5.78 9.06 -3.80
N ALA A 239 -4.51 8.76 -4.11
CA ALA A 239 -4.14 7.83 -5.19
C ALA A 239 -4.59 6.39 -4.92
N SER A 240 -4.96 6.04 -3.69
CA SER A 240 -5.45 4.69 -3.37
C SER A 240 -6.98 4.53 -3.53
N TYR A 241 -7.71 5.64 -3.70
CA TYR A 241 -9.18 5.65 -3.67
C TYR A 241 -9.81 5.48 -5.06
N CYS A 242 -9.67 4.28 -5.62
CA CYS A 242 -10.27 3.89 -6.90
C CYS A 242 -11.52 3.03 -6.72
N PHE A 243 -12.71 3.65 -6.69
CA PHE A 243 -13.98 2.93 -6.47
C PHE A 243 -14.94 2.92 -7.66
N MET A 244 -14.77 3.79 -8.67
CA MET A 244 -15.78 3.98 -9.71
C MET A 244 -15.60 3.06 -10.92
N ILE A 245 -14.35 2.82 -11.36
CA ILE A 245 -14.08 2.10 -12.61
C ILE A 245 -13.53 0.69 -12.32
N PRO A 246 -14.04 -0.37 -12.99
CA PRO A 246 -13.58 -1.75 -12.79
C PRO A 246 -12.10 -1.95 -13.16
N VAL A 247 -11.65 -1.24 -14.18
CA VAL A 247 -10.28 -1.33 -14.71
C VAL A 247 -9.26 -0.67 -13.77
N GLY A 248 -9.69 0.21 -12.87
CA GLY A 248 -8.75 0.99 -12.05
C GLY A 248 -8.05 0.18 -10.95
N THR A 249 -8.62 -0.94 -10.50
CA THR A 249 -7.95 -1.86 -9.55
C THR A 249 -8.32 -3.33 -9.81
N PRO A 250 -7.37 -4.28 -9.64
CA PRO A 250 -7.64 -5.70 -9.85
C PRO A 250 -8.80 -6.25 -9.00
N GLY A 251 -8.97 -5.76 -7.77
CA GLY A 251 -10.07 -6.17 -6.90
C GLY A 251 -11.44 -5.86 -7.49
N ASN A 252 -11.62 -4.65 -8.05
CA ASN A 252 -12.87 -4.26 -8.70
C ASN A 252 -13.15 -5.12 -9.95
N LEU A 253 -12.10 -5.44 -10.72
CA LEU A 253 -12.22 -6.29 -11.91
C LEU A 253 -12.60 -7.73 -11.55
N ILE A 254 -12.01 -8.30 -10.49
CA ILE A 254 -12.33 -9.67 -10.04
C ILE A 254 -13.82 -9.77 -9.67
N VAL A 255 -14.32 -8.83 -8.86
CA VAL A 255 -15.74 -8.81 -8.48
C VAL A 255 -16.64 -8.57 -9.69
N GLN A 256 -16.26 -7.68 -10.60
CA GLN A 256 -17.00 -7.46 -11.84
C GLN A 256 -17.09 -8.75 -12.67
N SER A 257 -15.98 -9.47 -12.82
CA SER A 257 -15.92 -10.71 -13.61
C SER A 257 -16.70 -11.86 -12.95
N ALA A 258 -16.67 -11.96 -11.62
CA ALA A 258 -17.34 -13.01 -10.88
C ALA A 258 -18.87 -12.83 -10.85
N ALA A 259 -19.34 -11.58 -10.74
CA ALA A 259 -20.77 -11.25 -10.63
C ALA A 259 -21.37 -10.65 -11.91
N SER A 260 -20.61 -10.56 -13.01
CA SER A 260 -21.03 -9.98 -14.29
C SER A 260 -21.70 -8.60 -14.15
N ILE A 261 -21.15 -7.74 -13.27
CA ILE A 261 -21.77 -6.46 -12.91
C ILE A 261 -21.57 -5.45 -14.06
N PRO A 262 -22.64 -4.80 -14.57
CA PRO A 262 -22.50 -3.74 -15.56
C PRO A 262 -21.66 -2.57 -15.03
N THR A 263 -20.71 -2.09 -15.84
CA THR A 263 -19.80 -0.98 -15.48
C THR A 263 -20.55 0.25 -14.95
N LYS A 264 -21.70 0.60 -15.55
CA LYS A 264 -22.55 1.71 -15.11
C LYS A 264 -23.04 1.55 -13.67
N LYS A 265 -23.43 0.34 -13.26
CA LYS A 265 -23.87 0.06 -11.88
C LYS A 265 -22.69 0.18 -10.91
N MET A 266 -21.50 -0.22 -11.33
CA MET A 266 -20.29 -0.10 -10.52
C MET A 266 -19.87 1.36 -10.31
N ILE A 267 -19.97 2.21 -11.34
CA ILE A 267 -19.68 3.66 -11.21
C ILE A 267 -20.62 4.32 -10.21
N ILE A 268 -21.93 4.02 -10.31
CA ILE A 268 -22.94 4.55 -9.38
C ILE A 268 -22.65 4.06 -7.95
N ALA A 269 -22.27 2.79 -7.81
CA ALA A 269 -21.88 2.20 -6.54
C ALA A 269 -20.65 2.88 -5.92
N GLY A 270 -19.64 3.14 -6.75
CA GLY A 270 -18.38 3.76 -6.34
C GLY A 270 -18.49 5.24 -5.99
N ALA A 271 -19.51 5.95 -6.49
CA ALA A 271 -19.68 7.38 -6.24
C ALA A 271 -19.84 7.72 -4.74
N GLY A 272 -20.59 6.90 -4.01
CA GLY A 272 -20.79 7.08 -2.56
C GLY A 272 -19.50 6.95 -1.75
N PRO A 273 -18.77 5.82 -1.87
CA PRO A 273 -17.44 5.63 -1.30
C PRO A 273 -16.43 6.73 -1.69
N THR A 274 -16.39 7.14 -2.95
CA THR A 274 -15.49 8.20 -3.42
C THR A 274 -15.80 9.54 -2.74
N LEU A 275 -17.06 9.95 -2.68
CA LEU A 275 -17.41 11.21 -2.02
C LEU A 275 -17.11 11.18 -0.52
N SER A 276 -17.40 10.04 0.13
CA SER A 276 -17.13 9.85 1.55
C SER A 276 -15.62 9.93 1.84
N THR A 277 -14.81 9.29 1.01
CA THR A 277 -13.33 9.28 1.17
C THR A 277 -12.72 10.64 0.86
N ILE A 278 -13.24 11.42 -0.10
CA ILE A 278 -12.83 12.81 -0.31
C ILE A 278 -13.00 13.63 0.98
N ILE A 279 -14.20 13.62 1.56
CA ILE A 279 -14.53 14.44 2.73
C ILE A 279 -13.69 14.01 3.95
N ILE A 280 -13.61 12.70 4.21
CA ILE A 280 -12.88 12.16 5.36
C ILE A 280 -11.38 12.44 5.22
N THR A 281 -10.81 12.22 4.04
CA THR A 281 -9.37 12.43 3.82
C THR A 281 -9.04 13.91 3.92
N TRP A 282 -9.87 14.77 3.34
CA TRP A 282 -9.71 16.21 3.47
C TRP A 282 -9.74 16.65 4.94
N ALA A 283 -10.74 16.21 5.71
CA ALA A 283 -10.84 16.53 7.13
C ALA A 283 -9.67 15.95 7.94
N ALA A 284 -9.26 14.71 7.67
CA ALA A 284 -8.15 14.07 8.37
C ALA A 284 -6.82 14.76 8.07
N VAL A 285 -6.54 15.06 6.80
CA VAL A 285 -5.29 15.74 6.40
C VAL A 285 -5.26 17.19 6.87
N TYR A 286 -6.40 17.87 6.93
CA TYR A 286 -6.43 19.27 7.38
C TYR A 286 -6.44 19.42 8.91
N PHE A 287 -7.26 18.64 9.62
CA PHE A 287 -7.42 18.78 11.08
C PHE A 287 -6.55 17.84 11.89
N TRP A 288 -6.41 16.58 11.48
CA TRP A 288 -5.71 15.55 12.27
C TRP A 288 -4.22 15.46 11.95
N ALA A 289 -3.83 15.60 10.68
CA ALA A 289 -2.41 15.48 10.33
C ALA A 289 -1.52 16.49 11.06
N PRO A 290 -1.90 17.78 11.23
CA PRO A 290 -1.10 18.72 12.02
C PRO A 290 -1.03 18.40 13.53
N VAL A 291 -2.02 17.67 14.06
CA VAL A 291 -2.03 17.23 15.47
C VAL A 291 -1.06 16.08 15.69
N ILE A 292 -0.99 15.15 14.73
CA ILE A 292 -0.08 13.99 14.78
C ILE A 292 1.34 14.41 14.42
N TRP A 293 1.48 15.25 13.39
CA TRP A 293 2.75 15.76 12.89
C TRP A 293 2.73 17.29 12.96
N SER A 294 3.11 17.81 14.14
CA SER A 294 3.23 19.25 14.38
C SER A 294 4.17 19.95 13.39
N ASP A 295 5.16 19.22 12.89
CA ASP A 295 6.15 19.69 11.92
C ASP A 295 5.53 20.06 10.56
N LEU A 296 4.29 19.64 10.28
CA LEU A 296 3.59 20.01 9.04
C LEU A 296 3.28 21.50 8.97
N LEU A 297 3.19 22.19 10.11
CA LEU A 297 2.98 23.64 10.18
C LEU A 297 4.25 24.42 9.87
N ILE A 298 5.41 23.77 9.98
CA ILE A 298 6.72 24.39 9.79
C ILE A 298 7.25 23.97 8.42
N LEU A 299 7.84 24.90 7.68
CA LEU A 299 8.52 24.57 6.45
C LEU A 299 9.88 23.94 6.80
N PRO A 300 10.19 22.71 6.33
CA PRO A 300 11.42 22.05 6.73
C PRO A 300 12.62 22.59 5.94
N ASP A 301 13.82 22.58 6.54
CA ASP A 301 15.03 23.18 5.96
C ASP A 301 15.40 22.67 4.56
N TRP A 302 15.13 21.38 4.29
CA TRP A 302 15.37 20.78 2.97
C TRP A 302 14.41 21.29 1.89
N ALA A 303 13.29 21.92 2.26
CA ALA A 303 12.36 22.56 1.33
C ALA A 303 12.84 23.96 0.92
N HIS A 304 13.67 24.62 1.73
CA HIS A 304 14.33 25.88 1.40
C HIS A 304 15.52 25.71 0.43
N ALA A 305 16.08 24.50 0.34
CA ALA A 305 17.21 24.23 -0.52
C ALA A 305 16.77 24.08 -1.99
N GLN A 306 16.77 25.18 -2.76
CA GLN A 306 17.21 25.24 -4.17
C GLN A 306 17.12 26.66 -4.79
N THR A 307 17.74 27.65 -4.13
CA THR A 307 18.17 28.89 -4.80
C THR A 307 19.67 29.09 -4.61
N THR A 308 20.46 28.15 -5.15
CA THR A 308 21.87 28.33 -5.56
C THR A 308 22.21 27.28 -6.59
#